data_AF-A0A1Q4HCU1-F1
#
_entry.id   AF-A0A1Q4HCU1-F1
#
_cell.length_a   1.000
_cell.length_b   1.000
_cell.length_c   1.000
_cell.angle_alpha   90.00
_cell.angle_beta   90.00
_cell.angle_gamma   90.00
#
_symmetry.space_group_name_H-M   'P 1'
#
loop_
_entity.id
_entity.type
_entity.pdbx_description
1 polymer ?
#
loop_
_entity_poly.entity_id
_entity_poly.type
_entity_poly.pdbx_seq_one_letter_code
_entity_poly.pdbx_strand_id
1 'polypeptide(L)' 'MKRTALIQLVLAGLTLVGAVVSWLAAGSREKVPPILEGQPEMTTMVYYPPLIVLALALLTAAGVLAVLGVARLRASR' A
#
# COMPACT_ATOMS: atom_id res chain seq x y z
N MET A 1 23.53 -17.95 3.90
CA MET A 1 22.08 -18.04 3.62
C MET A 1 21.22 -17.18 4.54
N LYS A 2 21.46 -17.18 5.86
CA LYS A 2 20.67 -16.38 6.84
C LYS A 2 20.62 -14.87 6.57
N ARG A 3 21.75 -14.24 6.20
CA ARG A 3 21.80 -12.78 5.87
C ARG A 3 20.87 -12.40 4.72
N THR A 4 20.81 -13.20 3.66
CA THR A 4 19.99 -12.92 2.47
C THR A 4 18.50 -12.98 2.78
N ALA A 5 18.08 -13.92 3.61
CA ALA A 5 16.69 -14.02 4.06
C ALA A 5 16.29 -12.84 4.97
N LEU A 6 17.20 -12.37 5.82
CA LEU A 6 17.01 -11.20 6.66
C LEU A 6 16.87 -9.92 5.83
N ILE A 7 17.71 -9.76 4.80
CA ILE A 7 17.61 -8.65 3.84
C ILE A 7 16.25 -8.68 3.11
N GLN A 8 15.80 -9.86 2.65
CA GLN A 8 14.49 -9.99 1.99
C GLN A 8 13.32 -9.61 2.90
N LEU A 9 13.38 -9.99 4.18
CA LEU A 9 12.37 -9.60 5.17
C LEU A 9 12.34 -8.09 5.43
N VAL A 10 13.52 -7.46 5.56
CA VAL A 10 13.62 -6.00 5.73
C VAL A 10 13.07 -5.29 4.49
N LEU A 11 13.42 -5.76 3.29
CA LEU A 11 12.91 -5.21 2.03
C LEU A 11 11.38 -5.35 1.92
N ALA A 12 10.83 -6.51 2.33
CA ALA A 12 9.39 -6.75 2.38
C ALA A 12 8.68 -5.80 3.35
N GLY A 13 9.30 -5.52 4.50
CA GLY A 13 8.78 -4.53 5.45
C GLY A 13 8.74 -3.12 4.84
N LEU A 14 9.84 -2.70 4.19
CA LEU A 14 9.92 -1.39 3.52
C LEU A 14 8.88 -1.23 2.41
N THR A 15 8.67 -2.24 1.57
CA THR A 15 7.64 -2.18 0.51
C THR A 15 6.22 -2.15 1.09
N LEU A 16 5.97 -2.85 2.19
CA LEU A 16 4.67 -2.84 2.88
C LEU A 16 4.38 -1.44 3.46
N VAL A 17 5.37 -0.80 4.09
CA VAL A 17 5.25 0.59 4.54
C VAL A 17 4.96 1.52 3.36
N GLY A 18 5.66 1.36 2.23
CA GLY A 18 5.40 2.12 1.01
C GLY A 18 3.97 1.93 0.46
N ALA A 19 3.44 0.72 0.51
CA ALA A 19 2.06 0.42 0.10
C ALA A 19 1.05 1.15 0.99
N VAL A 20 1.25 1.12 2.31
CA VAL A 20 0.37 1.79 3.29
C VAL A 20 0.42 3.31 3.09
N VAL A 21 1.60 3.90 2.95
CA VAL A 21 1.74 5.34 2.71
C VAL A 21 1.07 5.76 1.39
N SER A 22 1.25 4.97 0.33
CA SER A 22 0.64 5.25 -0.98
C SER A 22 -0.89 5.16 -0.91
N TRP A 23 -1.43 4.18 -0.18
CA TRP A 23 -2.88 4.04 0.04
C TRP A 23 -3.46 5.22 0.83
N LEU A 24 -2.77 5.64 1.90
CA LEU A 24 -3.17 6.79 2.71
C LEU A 24 -3.12 8.10 1.91
N ALA A 25 -2.11 8.26 1.05
CA ALA A 25 -1.98 9.42 0.17
C ALA A 25 -2.97 9.41 -1.00
N ALA A 26 -3.50 8.24 -1.39
CA ALA A 26 -4.42 8.12 -2.53
C ALA A 26 -5.78 8.79 -2.28
N GLY A 27 -6.20 8.91 -1.02
CA GLY A 27 -7.47 9.52 -0.65
C GLY A 27 -7.29 10.99 -0.29
N SER A 28 -7.60 11.91 -1.21
CA SER A 28 -7.76 13.32 -0.88
C SER A 28 -9.24 13.64 -0.71
N ARG A 29 -9.61 14.17 0.46
CA ARG A 29 -10.96 14.65 0.73
C ARG A 29 -11.15 16.00 0.06
N GLU A 30 -11.53 16.00 -1.21
CA GLU A 30 -12.03 17.22 -1.84
C GLU A 30 -13.50 17.42 -1.47
N LYS A 31 -13.80 18.55 -0.81
CA LYS A 31 -15.17 19.00 -0.57
C LYS A 31 -15.73 19.54 -1.88
N VAL A 32 -16.69 18.84 -2.46
CA VAL A 32 -17.45 19.33 -3.61
C VAL A 32 -18.42 20.40 -3.10
N PRO A 33 -18.35 21.67 -3.59
CA PRO A 33 -19.33 22.68 -3.20
C PRO A 33 -20.72 22.31 -3.74
N PRO A 34 -21.78 22.49 -2.93
CA PRO A 34 -23.14 22.08 -3.31
C PRO A 34 -23.66 22.87 -4.51
N ILE A 35 -24.38 22.17 -5.40
CA ILE A 35 -24.90 22.74 -6.66
C ILE A 35 -26.23 23.50 -6.45
N LEU A 36 -26.95 23.22 -5.35
CA LEU A 36 -28.21 23.90 -4.98
C LEU A 36 -28.21 24.31 -3.49
N GLU A 37 -28.78 25.48 -3.19
CA GLU A 37 -29.02 25.93 -1.82
C GLU A 37 -29.99 24.99 -1.09
N GLY A 38 -29.58 24.47 0.08
CA GLY A 38 -30.39 23.56 0.92
C GLY A 38 -30.09 22.06 0.78
N GLN A 39 -29.14 21.67 -0.07
CA GLN A 39 -28.75 20.26 -0.23
C GLN A 39 -27.73 19.84 0.87
N PRO A 40 -27.92 18.69 1.56
CA PRO A 40 -26.95 18.21 2.54
C PRO A 40 -25.59 17.95 1.84
N GLU A 41 -24.50 18.41 2.45
CA GLU A 41 -23.13 18.23 1.91
C GLU A 41 -22.90 16.74 1.61
N MET A 42 -22.80 16.38 0.32
CA MET A 42 -22.38 15.04 -0.07
C MET A 42 -20.85 14.99 -0.04
N THR A 43 -20.30 14.31 0.95
CA THR A 43 -18.86 14.01 1.02
C THR A 43 -18.51 12.97 -0.04
N THR A 44 -18.07 13.41 -1.22
CA THR A 44 -17.52 12.53 -2.25
C THR A 44 -16.04 12.34 -2.02
N MET A 45 -15.60 11.08 -1.85
CA MET A 45 -14.18 10.76 -1.70
C MET A 45 -13.54 10.64 -3.09
N VAL A 46 -12.67 11.58 -3.45
CA VAL A 46 -11.91 11.53 -4.71
C VAL A 46 -10.63 10.72 -4.46
N TYR A 47 -10.53 9.58 -5.15
CA TYR A 47 -9.32 8.76 -5.11
C TYR A 47 -8.43 9.09 -6.31
N TYR A 48 -7.14 9.27 -6.07
CA TYR A 48 -6.15 9.40 -7.14
C TYR A 48 -5.76 8.00 -7.66
N PRO A 49 -6.24 7.57 -8.84
CA PRO A 49 -6.09 6.18 -9.29
C PRO A 49 -4.63 5.70 -9.39
N PRO A 50 -3.66 6.51 -9.84
CA PRO A 50 -2.27 6.07 -9.91
C PRO A 50 -1.66 5.67 -8.56
N LEU A 51 -2.03 6.35 -7.46
CA LEU A 51 -1.54 6.00 -6.12
C LEU A 51 -2.14 4.69 -5.61
N ILE A 52 -3.38 4.38 -5.97
CA ILE A 52 -4.00 3.08 -5.68
C ILE A 52 -3.24 1.96 -6.40
N VAL A 53 -2.96 2.14 -7.70
CA VAL A 53 -2.21 1.15 -8.48
C VAL A 53 -0.80 0.94 -7.90
N LEU A 54 -0.12 2.02 -7.52
CA LEU A 54 1.18 1.97 -6.87
C LEU A 54 1.11 1.17 -5.56
N ALA A 55 0.12 1.45 -4.71
CA ALA A 55 -0.09 0.75 -3.45
C ALA A 55 -0.31 -0.75 -3.64
N LEU A 56 -1.14 -1.15 -4.62
CA LEU A 56 -1.38 -2.56 -4.95
C LEU A 56 -0.12 -3.24 -5.50
N ALA A 57 0.64 -2.57 -6.36
CA ALA A 57 1.90 -3.08 -6.89
C ALA A 57 2.93 -3.34 -5.77
N LEU A 58 3.10 -2.37 -4.86
CA LEU A 58 3.95 -2.49 -3.67
C LEU A 58 3.49 -3.63 -2.75
N LEU A 59 2.18 -3.78 -2.53
CA LEU A 59 1.60 -4.84 -1.72
C LEU A 59 1.91 -6.23 -2.31
N THR A 60 1.78 -6.37 -3.63
CA THR A 60 2.06 -7.61 -4.35
C THR A 60 3.54 -7.97 -4.21
N ALA A 61 4.43 -7.00 -4.42
CA ALA A 61 5.87 -7.19 -4.26
C ALA A 61 6.24 -7.56 -2.81
N ALA A 62 5.62 -6.93 -1.81
CA ALA A 62 5.81 -7.27 -0.40
C ALA A 62 5.39 -8.71 -0.10
N GLY A 63 4.25 -9.16 -0.62
CA GLY A 63 3.78 -10.54 -0.48
C GLY A 63 4.77 -11.56 -1.06
N VAL A 64 5.26 -11.32 -2.29
CA VAL A 64 6.24 -12.21 -2.93
C VAL A 64 7.55 -12.27 -2.13
N LEU A 65 8.08 -11.13 -1.70
CA LEU A 65 9.32 -11.07 -0.91
C LEU A 65 9.15 -11.76 0.45
N ALA A 66 8.00 -11.61 1.10
CA ALA A 66 7.69 -12.28 2.36
C ALA A 66 7.67 -13.82 2.20
N VAL A 67 7.01 -14.32 1.15
CA VAL A 67 6.95 -15.77 0.86
C VAL A 67 8.35 -16.32 0.60
N LEU A 68 9.16 -15.64 -0.24
CA LEU A 68 10.52 -16.07 -0.55
C LEU A 68 11.43 -16.05 0.69
N GLY A 69 11.32 -15.01 1.52
CA GLY A 69 12.07 -14.88 2.77
C GLY A 69 11.74 -15.99 3.75
N VAL A 70 10.44 -16.26 3.98
CA VAL A 70 9.97 -17.33 4.87
C VAL A 70 10.36 -18.72 4.33
N ALA A 71 10.24 -18.95 3.03
CA ALA A 71 10.63 -20.21 2.39
C ALA A 71 12.13 -20.48 2.57
N ARG A 72 12.99 -19.47 2.39
CA ARG A 72 14.44 -19.59 2.61
C ARG A 72 14.82 -19.76 4.07
N LEU A 73 14.09 -19.14 5.00
CA LEU A 73 14.26 -19.36 6.44
C LEU A 73 13.92 -20.80 6.83
N ARG A 74 12.82 -21.34 6.30
CA ARG A 74 12.43 -22.75 6.51
C ARG A 74 13.43 -23.73 5.90
N ALA A 75 13.93 -23.47 4.69
CA ALA A 75 14.90 -24.33 4.03
C ALA A 75 16.29 -24.31 4.67
N SER A 76 16.60 -23.27 5.47
CA SER A 76 17.88 -23.14 6.19
C SER A 76 17.82 -23.63 7.64
N ARG A 77 16.67 -24.15 8.09
CA ARG A 77 16.45 -24.71 9.44
C ARG A 77 16.33 -26.22 9.36
#